data_AF-A0A9D5Q866-F1
#
_entry.id   AF-A0A9D5Q866-F1
#
_cell.length_a   1.000
_cell.length_b   1.000
_cell.length_c   1.000
_cell.angle_alpha   90.00
_cell.angle_beta   90.00
_cell.angle_gamma   90.00
#
_symmetry.space_group_name_H-M   'P 1'
#
loop_
_entity.id
_entity.type
_entity.pdbx_description
1 polymer ?
#
loop_
_entity_poly.entity_id
_entity_poly.type
_entity_poly.pdbx_seq_one_letter_code
_entity_poly.pdbx_strand_id
1 'polypeptide(L)'
;MKFSCPNCHAAYRIRDIHRKTAKKIKVTCHKCKEIMIVDLRLQKETPSSLTRQSAPKTGKRPETPVTGEALKNRIFRRLTDLPPMPNVVIRAQQVMADPESSLRDLVEVIQMDQALTVNVLRMANSAYYGIPGKVSSVRHAVVLLGQKVLSEVVVMAGVKGLLGSSLEGYNLEAGDLWRHSMAVAMGSKIITERLYPELLDVAFVAGLLHDAGKLMLDAPVLERKDEFDAFMANDGATFLSAETEIFGFDHSEIAAEMCKRWKIPDAITKAIRNHHYPSRSDGDELSYVLHVADYVA
;
A
#
# COMPACT_ATOMS: atom_id res chain seq x y z
N MET A 1 20.75 16.08 -22.08
CA MET A 1 21.49 17.36 -22.21
C MET A 1 21.00 18.35 -21.15
N LYS A 2 21.88 19.11 -20.49
CA LYS A 2 21.50 20.17 -19.52
C LYS A 2 21.63 21.54 -20.19
N PHE A 3 20.64 22.41 -20.01
CA PHE A 3 20.69 23.81 -20.46
C PHE A 3 19.95 24.69 -19.46
N SER A 4 20.28 25.98 -19.41
CA SER A 4 19.64 26.94 -18.52
C SER A 4 18.86 27.98 -19.30
N CYS A 5 17.75 28.46 -18.73
CA CYS A 5 17.02 29.58 -19.31
C CYS A 5 17.89 30.85 -19.31
N PRO A 6 18.04 31.56 -20.44
CA PRO A 6 18.86 32.77 -20.50
C PRO A 6 18.26 33.92 -19.70
N ASN A 7 16.95 33.91 -19.45
CA ASN A 7 16.25 34.97 -18.73
C ASN A 7 16.21 34.74 -17.20
N CYS A 8 15.95 33.51 -16.73
CA CYS A 8 15.79 33.23 -15.29
C CYS A 8 16.75 32.18 -14.72
N HIS A 9 17.71 31.71 -15.52
CA HIS A 9 18.74 30.72 -15.17
C HIS A 9 18.22 29.36 -14.64
N ALA A 10 16.91 29.08 -14.71
CA ALA A 10 16.35 27.79 -14.36
C ALA A 10 16.96 26.68 -15.24
N ALA A 11 17.44 25.60 -14.62
CA ALA A 11 18.10 24.50 -15.30
C ALA A 11 17.11 23.44 -15.78
N TYR A 12 17.31 22.94 -17.00
CA TYR A 12 16.47 21.96 -17.66
C TYR A 12 17.30 20.77 -18.13
N ARG A 13 16.69 19.58 -18.15
CA ARG A 13 17.33 18.35 -18.62
C ARG A 13 16.44 17.67 -19.66
N ILE A 14 16.93 17.58 -20.90
CA ILE A 14 16.23 16.87 -21.98
C ILE A 14 16.52 15.36 -21.81
N ARG A 15 15.46 14.55 -21.73
CA ARG A 15 15.51 13.07 -21.71
C ARG A 15 15.93 12.53 -23.09
N ASP A 16 16.65 11.41 -23.14
CA ASP A 16 17.28 10.87 -24.35
C ASP A 16 16.31 10.52 -25.50
N ILE A 17 15.02 10.31 -25.20
CA ILE A 17 13.96 10.02 -26.17
C ILE A 17 13.80 11.16 -27.20
N HIS A 18 13.98 12.42 -26.79
CA HIS A 18 13.86 13.58 -27.70
C HIS A 18 15.10 13.82 -28.57
N ARG A 19 16.18 13.05 -28.34
CA ARG A 19 17.47 13.24 -29.01
C ARG A 19 17.53 12.63 -30.41
N LYS A 20 16.63 11.69 -30.74
CA LYS A 20 16.76 10.86 -31.95
C LYS A 20 16.18 11.49 -33.23
N THR A 21 15.45 12.60 -33.19
CA THR A 21 14.67 13.05 -34.38
C THR A 21 14.66 14.55 -34.72
N ALA A 22 15.21 15.46 -33.91
CA ALA A 22 15.17 16.91 -34.22
C ALA A 22 16.54 17.62 -34.06
N LYS A 23 16.85 18.60 -34.92
CA LYS A 23 18.11 19.40 -34.86
C LYS A 23 18.02 20.59 -33.90
N LYS A 24 16.84 21.20 -33.77
CA LYS A 24 16.52 22.29 -32.82
C LYS A 24 15.18 21.99 -32.17
N ILE A 25 15.05 22.27 -30.88
CA ILE A 25 13.78 22.13 -30.16
C ILE A 25 13.37 23.48 -29.56
N LYS A 26 12.07 23.75 -29.58
CA LYS A 26 11.46 24.93 -28.95
C LYS A 26 10.96 24.52 -27.57
N VAL A 27 11.48 25.15 -26.52
CA VAL A 27 11.12 24.86 -25.13
C VAL A 27 10.67 26.13 -24.44
N THR A 28 9.47 26.12 -23.89
CA THR A 28 8.94 27.23 -23.09
C THR A 28 9.39 27.08 -21.64
N CYS A 29 9.96 28.14 -21.08
CA CYS A 29 10.36 28.16 -19.68
C CYS A 29 9.13 28.09 -18.76
N HIS A 30 9.07 27.14 -17.83
CA HIS A 30 7.93 27.04 -16.90
C HIS A 30 7.91 28.20 -15.88
N LYS A 31 9.05 28.85 -15.64
CA LYS A 31 9.22 29.88 -14.61
C LYS A 31 8.94 31.30 -15.11
N CYS A 32 9.44 31.68 -16.30
CA CYS A 32 9.25 33.03 -16.85
C CYS A 32 8.48 33.06 -18.17
N LYS A 33 7.99 31.92 -18.66
CA LYS A 33 7.24 31.76 -19.92
C LYS A 33 8.00 32.15 -21.21
N GLU A 34 9.28 32.51 -21.10
CA GLU A 34 10.16 32.80 -22.23
C GLU A 34 10.34 31.58 -23.13
N ILE A 35 10.36 31.80 -24.45
CA ILE A 35 10.52 30.75 -25.45
C ILE A 35 12.00 30.62 -25.81
N MET A 36 12.56 29.42 -25.61
CA MET A 36 13.96 29.14 -25.87
C MET A 36 14.10 28.18 -27.05
N ILE A 37 15.04 28.46 -27.94
CA ILE A 37 15.42 27.56 -29.03
C ILE A 37 16.74 26.89 -28.64
N VAL A 38 16.71 25.58 -28.42
CA VAL A 38 17.88 24.80 -28.01
C VAL A 38 18.40 24.03 -29.23
N ASP A 39 19.61 24.37 -29.67
CA ASP A 39 20.32 23.64 -30.73
C ASP A 39 21.09 22.46 -30.11
N LEU A 40 20.79 21.24 -30.59
CA LEU A 40 21.32 20.00 -30.02
C LEU A 40 22.75 19.67 -30.49
N ARG A 41 23.38 20.51 -31.32
CA ARG A 41 24.73 20.28 -31.89
C ARG A 41 25.86 21.06 -31.22
N LEU A 42 25.57 22.04 -30.37
CA LEU A 42 26.59 22.95 -29.84
C LEU A 42 26.59 22.95 -28.31
N GLN A 43 27.52 22.17 -27.73
CA GLN A 43 28.58 22.71 -26.86
C GLN A 43 29.62 21.60 -26.59
N LYS A 44 30.82 21.82 -27.15
CA LYS A 44 32.04 21.09 -26.82
C LYS A 44 32.49 21.48 -25.41
N GLU A 45 32.97 20.49 -24.67
CA GLU A 45 33.65 20.67 -23.40
C GLU A 45 34.84 21.62 -23.55
N THR A 46 35.12 22.43 -22.52
CA THR A 46 36.39 23.15 -22.41
C THR A 46 36.92 23.00 -20.98
N PRO A 47 38.17 22.53 -20.79
CA PRO A 47 38.83 22.48 -19.49
C PRO A 47 39.64 23.76 -19.28
N SER A 48 39.55 24.39 -18.10
CA SER A 48 40.53 25.39 -17.67
C SER A 48 40.45 25.63 -16.17
N SER A 49 41.54 25.28 -15.50
CA SER A 49 41.97 25.64 -14.15
C SER A 49 41.71 27.10 -13.78
N LEU A 50 41.29 27.35 -12.53
CA LEU A 50 41.72 28.47 -11.69
C LEU A 50 41.33 28.18 -10.23
N THR A 51 42.38 28.13 -9.41
CA THR A 51 42.48 28.29 -7.95
C THR A 51 41.17 28.59 -7.20
N ARG A 52 40.74 27.68 -6.32
CA ARG A 52 39.90 28.02 -5.17
C ARG A 52 40.47 27.40 -3.90
N GLN A 53 40.72 28.30 -2.96
CA GLN A 53 41.10 28.06 -1.59
C GLN A 53 40.20 26.99 -0.97
N SER A 54 40.84 26.12 -0.20
CA SER A 54 40.24 25.11 0.66
C SER A 54 39.28 25.74 1.67
N ALA A 55 37.98 25.55 1.45
CA ALA A 55 36.97 25.57 2.49
C ALA A 55 36.65 24.10 2.86
N PRO A 56 36.37 23.77 4.13
CA PRO A 56 36.39 22.42 4.63
C PRO A 56 35.32 21.57 3.93
N LYS A 57 35.75 20.42 3.38
CA LYS A 57 34.84 19.33 3.00
C LYS A 57 34.17 18.87 4.30
N THR A 58 32.95 19.33 4.56
CA THR A 58 32.05 18.63 5.47
C THR A 58 31.73 17.30 4.80
N GLY A 59 32.55 16.29 5.07
CA GLY A 59 32.19 14.92 4.78
C GLY A 59 30.86 14.65 5.46
N LYS A 60 29.81 14.40 4.67
CA LYS A 60 28.70 13.61 5.19
C LYS A 60 29.30 12.26 5.52
N ARG A 61 29.56 12.04 6.80
CA ARG A 61 29.77 10.73 7.41
C ARG A 61 28.65 9.82 6.86
N PRO A 62 28.90 8.55 6.51
CA PRO A 62 27.80 7.65 6.22
C PRO A 62 26.93 7.62 7.48
N GLU A 63 25.77 8.27 7.42
CA GLU A 63 24.78 8.18 8.49
C GLU A 63 24.39 6.71 8.53
N THR A 64 24.57 6.07 9.68
CA THR A 64 24.13 4.71 9.92
C THR A 64 22.66 4.61 9.49
N PRO A 65 22.27 3.62 8.66
CA PRO A 65 20.89 3.45 8.26
C PRO A 65 19.99 3.44 9.49
N VAL A 66 18.93 4.25 9.46
CA VAL A 66 17.97 4.31 10.58
C VAL A 66 17.22 2.98 10.64
N THR A 67 17.25 2.32 11.79
CA THR A 67 16.57 1.02 12.04
C THR A 67 15.71 1.08 13.30
N GLY A 68 14.97 0.00 13.54
CA GLY A 68 14.18 -0.22 14.74
C GLY A 68 13.18 0.90 14.99
N GLU A 69 13.13 1.36 16.23
CA GLU A 69 12.15 2.34 16.68
C GLU A 69 12.29 3.70 15.99
N ALA A 70 13.51 4.12 15.64
CA ALA A 70 13.72 5.38 14.93
C ALA A 70 13.14 5.31 13.50
N LEU A 71 13.21 4.14 12.85
CA LEU A 71 12.63 3.93 11.53
C LEU A 71 11.10 3.82 11.60
N LYS A 72 10.55 3.10 12.59
CA LYS A 72 9.10 3.05 12.83
C LYS A 72 8.51 4.45 13.05
N ASN A 73 9.18 5.28 13.86
CA ASN A 73 8.77 6.67 14.05
C ASN A 73 8.88 7.52 12.79
N ARG A 74 9.83 7.21 11.89
CA ARG A 74 9.93 7.86 10.57
C ARG A 74 8.78 7.46 9.66
N ILE A 75 8.43 6.17 9.63
CA ILE A 75 7.33 5.60 8.84
C ILE A 75 5.99 6.24 9.26
N PHE A 76 5.78 6.45 10.56
CA PHE A 76 4.53 6.98 11.09
C PHE A 76 4.57 8.45 11.52
N ARG A 77 5.58 9.20 11.05
CA ARG A 77 5.85 10.57 11.51
C ARG A 77 4.70 11.53 11.21
N ARG A 78 3.99 11.32 10.10
CA ARG A 78 2.79 12.07 9.75
C ARG A 78 1.64 11.11 9.42
N LEU A 79 0.43 11.50 9.79
CA LEU A 79 -0.80 10.80 9.35
C LEU A 79 -0.92 10.76 7.82
N THR A 80 -0.30 11.71 7.11
CA THR A 80 -0.24 11.74 5.64
C THR A 80 0.60 10.62 5.04
N ASP A 81 1.46 9.99 5.85
CA ASP A 81 2.37 8.96 5.37
C ASP A 81 1.69 7.58 5.38
N LEU A 82 0.57 7.43 6.12
CA LEU A 82 -0.31 6.28 5.93
C LEU A 82 -1.03 6.37 4.58
N PRO A 83 -1.16 5.26 3.85
CA PRO A 83 -2.14 5.12 2.80
C PRO A 83 -3.49 5.62 3.31
N PRO A 84 -4.09 6.64 2.67
CA PRO A 84 -5.33 7.19 3.16
C PRO A 84 -6.40 6.12 3.03
N MET A 85 -6.89 5.62 4.18
CA MET A 85 -8.05 4.76 4.19
C MET A 85 -9.26 5.60 3.77
N PRO A 86 -10.04 5.19 2.75
CA PRO A 86 -11.18 5.97 2.33
C PRO A 86 -12.14 6.17 3.51
N ASN A 87 -12.58 7.41 3.74
CA ASN A 87 -13.46 7.77 4.86
C ASN A 87 -14.71 6.90 4.94
N VAL A 88 -15.19 6.47 3.79
CA VAL A 88 -16.31 5.55 3.64
C VAL A 88 -16.06 4.17 4.28
N VAL A 89 -14.81 3.66 4.26
CA VAL A 89 -14.47 2.43 4.96
C VAL A 89 -14.42 2.63 6.46
N ILE A 90 -13.80 3.72 6.92
CA ILE A 90 -13.76 4.05 8.35
C ILE A 90 -15.19 4.17 8.89
N ARG A 91 -16.06 4.90 8.16
CA ARG A 91 -17.45 5.10 8.56
C ARG A 91 -18.26 3.80 8.52
N ALA A 92 -18.03 2.94 7.52
CA ALA A 92 -18.66 1.63 7.49
C ALA A 92 -18.23 0.79 8.71
N GLN A 93 -16.93 0.74 9.01
CA GLN A 93 -16.40 0.02 10.18
C GLN A 93 -16.99 0.53 11.49
N GLN A 94 -17.17 1.84 11.64
CA GLN A 94 -17.84 2.43 12.80
C GLN A 94 -19.31 2.00 12.92
N VAL A 95 -20.06 2.05 11.82
CA VAL A 95 -21.47 1.61 11.78
C VAL A 95 -21.60 0.10 12.06
N MET A 96 -20.57 -0.69 11.77
CA MET A 96 -20.59 -2.14 12.02
C MET A 96 -20.13 -2.51 13.42
N ALA A 97 -19.24 -1.72 14.02
CA ALA A 97 -18.80 -1.92 15.39
C ALA A 97 -19.83 -1.42 16.42
N ASP A 98 -20.78 -0.59 16.00
CA ASP A 98 -21.84 -0.06 16.85
C ASP A 98 -23.04 -1.03 16.89
N PRO A 99 -23.34 -1.64 18.06
CA PRO A 99 -24.47 -2.56 18.19
C PRO A 99 -25.84 -1.88 18.01
N GLU A 100 -25.92 -0.56 18.11
CA GLU A 100 -27.15 0.22 17.93
C GLU A 100 -27.37 0.66 16.47
N SER A 101 -26.37 0.46 15.61
CA SER A 101 -26.43 0.87 14.21
C SER A 101 -27.28 -0.09 13.36
N SER A 102 -28.01 0.48 12.40
CA SER A 102 -28.92 -0.26 11.54
C SER A 102 -28.32 -0.55 10.15
N LEU A 103 -28.90 -1.53 9.44
CA LEU A 103 -28.59 -1.78 8.02
C LEU A 103 -28.77 -0.52 7.15
N ARG A 104 -29.67 0.38 7.54
CA ARG A 104 -29.92 1.63 6.81
C ARG A 104 -28.72 2.57 6.89
N ASP A 105 -28.09 2.68 8.05
CA ASP A 105 -26.92 3.53 8.25
C ASP A 105 -25.77 3.09 7.34
N LEU A 106 -25.60 1.77 7.19
CA LEU A 106 -24.57 1.22 6.30
C LEU A 106 -24.89 1.43 4.81
N VAL A 107 -26.17 1.31 4.42
CA VAL A 107 -26.61 1.66 3.06
C VAL A 107 -26.29 3.12 2.74
N GLU A 108 -26.57 4.03 3.67
CA GLU A 108 -26.33 5.47 3.48
C GLU A 108 -24.84 5.76 3.31
N VAL A 109 -23.96 5.09 4.08
CA VAL A 109 -22.50 5.21 3.92
C VAL A 109 -22.05 4.81 2.51
N ILE A 110 -22.58 3.71 1.98
CA ILE A 110 -22.17 3.15 0.68
C ILE A 110 -22.70 3.97 -0.48
N GLN A 111 -23.94 4.45 -0.38
CA GLN A 111 -24.57 5.24 -1.43
C GLN A 111 -23.88 6.61 -1.65
N MET A 112 -23.15 7.10 -0.65
CA MET A 112 -22.37 8.33 -0.76
C MET A 112 -21.12 8.16 -1.64
N ASP A 113 -20.74 6.93 -1.99
CA ASP A 113 -19.59 6.63 -2.84
C ASP A 113 -20.03 5.80 -4.07
N GLN A 114 -19.88 6.41 -5.24
CA GLN A 114 -20.30 5.81 -6.51
C GLN A 114 -19.49 4.55 -6.85
N ALA A 115 -18.19 4.52 -6.55
CA ALA A 115 -17.34 3.38 -6.86
C ALA A 115 -17.69 2.17 -5.98
N LEU A 116 -17.95 2.42 -4.70
CA LEU A 116 -18.44 1.42 -3.76
C LEU A 116 -19.81 0.89 -4.13
N THR A 117 -20.75 1.77 -4.47
CA THR A 117 -22.08 1.38 -4.95
C THR A 117 -21.98 0.41 -6.13
N VAL A 118 -21.14 0.72 -7.12
CA VAL A 118 -20.91 -0.15 -8.28
C VAL A 118 -20.25 -1.48 -7.87
N ASN A 119 -19.28 -1.46 -6.96
CA ASN A 119 -18.60 -2.67 -6.49
C ASN A 119 -19.54 -3.59 -5.69
N VAL A 120 -20.38 -3.03 -4.82
CA VAL A 120 -21.43 -3.78 -4.07
C VAL A 120 -22.40 -4.43 -5.04
N LEU A 121 -22.91 -3.70 -6.03
CA LEU A 121 -23.81 -4.25 -7.03
C LEU A 121 -23.14 -5.34 -7.87
N ARG A 122 -21.89 -5.12 -8.32
CA ARG A 122 -21.14 -6.12 -9.08
C ARG A 122 -20.95 -7.40 -8.28
N MET A 123 -20.66 -7.27 -6.99
CA MET A 123 -20.45 -8.40 -6.11
C MET A 123 -21.74 -9.15 -5.81
N ALA A 124 -22.83 -8.44 -5.52
CA ALA A 124 -24.15 -9.04 -5.32
C ALA A 124 -24.64 -9.85 -6.54
N ASN A 125 -24.21 -9.45 -7.74
CA ASN A 125 -24.50 -10.16 -8.98
C ASN A 125 -23.42 -11.19 -9.38
N SER A 126 -22.40 -11.44 -8.56
CA SER A 126 -21.33 -12.39 -8.86
C SER A 126 -21.76 -13.83 -8.60
N ALA A 127 -21.18 -14.77 -9.34
CA ALA A 127 -21.47 -16.19 -9.21
C ALA A 127 -21.19 -16.73 -7.80
N TYR A 128 -20.28 -16.11 -7.05
CA TYR A 128 -19.92 -16.51 -5.70
C TYR A 128 -21.10 -16.48 -4.72
N TYR A 129 -21.99 -15.47 -4.83
CA TYR A 129 -23.14 -15.34 -3.94
C TYR A 129 -24.38 -16.11 -4.43
N GLY A 130 -24.37 -16.57 -5.68
CA GLY A 130 -25.45 -17.44 -6.21
C GLY A 130 -26.85 -16.83 -6.16
N ILE A 131 -26.98 -15.50 -6.07
CA ILE A 131 -28.28 -14.83 -5.95
C ILE A 131 -29.06 -14.96 -7.28
N PRO A 132 -30.29 -15.52 -7.26
CA PRO A 132 -31.11 -15.59 -8.46
C PRO A 132 -31.65 -14.21 -8.87
N GLY A 133 -31.46 -13.86 -10.15
CA GLY A 133 -31.90 -12.59 -10.72
C GLY A 133 -30.86 -11.46 -10.64
N LYS A 134 -31.21 -10.27 -11.15
CA LYS A 134 -30.30 -9.10 -11.14
C LYS A 134 -30.56 -8.21 -9.92
N VAL A 135 -29.54 -8.01 -9.10
CA VAL A 135 -29.54 -7.05 -8.00
C VAL A 135 -29.25 -5.65 -8.55
N SER A 136 -30.21 -4.74 -8.46
CA SER A 136 -30.15 -3.40 -9.08
C SER A 136 -30.05 -2.22 -8.11
N SER A 137 -30.10 -2.46 -6.80
CA SER A 137 -29.96 -1.41 -5.79
C SER A 137 -29.10 -1.86 -4.60
N VAL A 138 -28.40 -0.90 -3.98
CA VAL A 138 -27.59 -1.16 -2.78
C VAL A 138 -28.47 -1.75 -1.69
N ARG A 139 -29.64 -1.16 -1.41
CA ARG A 139 -30.59 -1.67 -0.42
C ARG A 139 -30.97 -3.14 -0.67
N HIS A 140 -31.25 -3.51 -1.92
CA HIS A 140 -31.54 -4.90 -2.28
C HIS A 140 -30.33 -5.82 -2.06
N ALA A 141 -29.13 -5.36 -2.44
CA ALA A 141 -27.89 -6.08 -2.14
C ALA A 141 -27.68 -6.29 -0.64
N VAL A 142 -27.93 -5.26 0.19
CA VAL A 142 -27.79 -5.34 1.66
C VAL A 142 -28.73 -6.37 2.27
N VAL A 143 -29.99 -6.42 1.81
CA VAL A 143 -30.97 -7.39 2.33
C VAL A 143 -30.57 -8.83 1.99
N LEU A 144 -30.04 -9.06 0.80
CA LEU A 144 -29.68 -10.41 0.33
C LEU A 144 -28.32 -10.88 0.87
N LEU A 145 -27.34 -9.98 0.93
CA LEU A 145 -25.97 -10.28 1.35
C LEU A 145 -25.80 -10.18 2.88
N GLY A 146 -26.63 -9.38 3.55
CA GLY A 146 -26.50 -9.06 4.95
C GLY A 146 -25.41 -8.01 5.24
N GLN A 147 -25.37 -7.53 6.49
CA GLN A 147 -24.42 -6.51 6.97
C GLN A 147 -22.96 -6.95 6.82
N LYS A 148 -22.70 -8.23 7.07
CA LYS A 148 -21.36 -8.83 7.13
C LYS A 148 -20.65 -8.81 5.79
N VAL A 149 -21.31 -9.31 4.75
CA VAL A 149 -20.76 -9.30 3.39
C VAL A 149 -20.55 -7.87 2.87
N LEU A 150 -21.40 -6.94 3.31
CA LEU A 150 -21.29 -5.55 2.93
C LEU A 150 -20.05 -4.87 3.54
N SER A 151 -19.69 -5.22 4.79
CA SER A 151 -18.40 -4.89 5.42
C SER A 151 -17.24 -5.23 4.50
N GLU A 152 -17.23 -6.49 4.05
CA GLU A 152 -16.17 -7.05 3.23
C GLU A 152 -16.05 -6.26 1.93
N VAL A 153 -17.17 -5.91 1.27
CA VAL A 153 -17.13 -5.09 0.05
C VAL A 153 -16.53 -3.73 0.29
N VAL A 154 -16.96 -3.07 1.38
CA VAL A 154 -16.54 -1.71 1.63
C VAL A 154 -15.04 -1.66 1.87
N VAL A 155 -14.52 -2.57 2.71
CA VAL A 155 -13.08 -2.70 2.94
C VAL A 155 -12.37 -3.05 1.64
N MET A 156 -12.83 -4.10 0.94
CA MET A 156 -12.28 -4.57 -0.33
C MET A 156 -12.13 -3.45 -1.34
N ALA A 157 -13.19 -2.68 -1.58
CA ALA A 157 -13.19 -1.60 -2.54
C ALA A 157 -12.32 -0.42 -2.09
N GLY A 158 -12.24 -0.15 -0.78
CA GLY A 158 -11.40 0.93 -0.27
C GLY A 158 -9.90 0.63 -0.32
N VAL A 159 -9.50 -0.64 -0.15
CA VAL A 159 -8.08 -1.03 -0.16
C VAL A 159 -7.59 -1.54 -1.51
N LYS A 160 -8.49 -1.85 -2.45
CA LYS A 160 -8.12 -2.36 -3.79
C LYS A 160 -7.13 -1.45 -4.52
N GLY A 161 -7.33 -0.13 -4.44
CA GLY A 161 -6.41 0.83 -5.08
C GLY A 161 -5.02 0.83 -4.43
N LEU A 162 -4.96 0.58 -3.12
CA LEU A 162 -3.73 0.55 -2.33
C LEU A 162 -2.97 -0.76 -2.54
N LEU A 163 -3.61 -1.90 -2.30
CA LEU A 163 -3.01 -3.23 -2.47
C LEU A 163 -2.77 -3.59 -3.94
N GLY A 164 -3.42 -2.87 -4.87
CA GLY A 164 -3.28 -3.07 -6.31
C GLY A 164 -2.10 -2.34 -6.95
N SER A 165 -1.37 -1.49 -6.22
CA SER A 165 -0.17 -0.83 -6.75
C SER A 165 1.00 -1.80 -6.89
N SER A 166 1.97 -1.46 -7.73
CA SER A 166 3.29 -2.10 -7.70
C SER A 166 4.05 -1.66 -6.46
N LEU A 167 4.88 -2.55 -5.90
CA LEU A 167 5.80 -2.26 -4.79
C LEU A 167 7.22 -2.49 -5.29
N GLU A 168 7.90 -1.39 -5.63
CA GLU A 168 9.21 -1.43 -6.29
C GLU A 168 10.31 -1.96 -5.36
N GLY A 169 10.22 -1.65 -4.06
CA GLY A 169 11.12 -2.16 -3.04
C GLY A 169 11.05 -3.68 -2.96
N TYR A 170 9.84 -4.23 -2.93
CA TYR A 170 9.61 -5.68 -2.85
C TYR A 170 9.69 -6.43 -4.20
N ASN A 171 9.92 -5.74 -5.32
CA ASN A 171 9.80 -6.31 -6.66
C ASN A 171 8.42 -6.97 -6.93
N LEU A 172 7.34 -6.42 -6.36
CA LEU A 172 5.98 -6.91 -6.61
C LEU A 172 5.33 -6.10 -7.73
N GLU A 173 4.81 -6.79 -8.73
CA GLU A 173 4.08 -6.18 -9.83
C GLU A 173 2.70 -5.67 -9.36
N ALA A 174 2.10 -4.81 -10.18
CA ALA A 174 0.79 -4.26 -9.89
C ALA A 174 -0.26 -5.37 -9.70
N GLY A 175 -0.84 -5.41 -8.50
CA GLY A 175 -1.88 -6.37 -8.13
C GLY A 175 -1.37 -7.70 -7.57
N ASP A 176 -0.06 -7.91 -7.43
CA ASP A 176 0.46 -9.13 -6.79
C ASP A 176 0.01 -9.21 -5.33
N LEU A 177 0.27 -8.15 -4.56
CA LEU A 177 -0.15 -8.04 -3.17
C LEU A 177 -1.68 -8.17 -3.02
N TRP A 178 -2.45 -7.57 -3.93
CA TRP A 178 -3.90 -7.71 -3.96
C TRP A 178 -4.36 -9.16 -4.14
N ARG A 179 -3.78 -9.89 -5.10
CA ARG A 179 -4.17 -11.28 -5.37
C ARG A 179 -3.86 -12.18 -4.18
N HIS A 180 -2.67 -12.02 -3.59
CA HIS A 180 -2.27 -12.70 -2.35
C HIS A 180 -3.27 -12.42 -1.22
N SER A 181 -3.48 -11.15 -0.89
CA SER A 181 -4.38 -10.73 0.19
C SER A 181 -5.82 -11.22 -0.01
N MET A 182 -6.29 -11.27 -1.25
CA MET A 182 -7.62 -11.81 -1.56
C MET A 182 -7.69 -13.34 -1.37
N ALA A 183 -6.65 -14.08 -1.78
CA ALA A 183 -6.57 -15.51 -1.54
C ALA A 183 -6.57 -15.82 -0.04
N VAL A 184 -5.78 -15.09 0.75
CA VAL A 184 -5.75 -15.21 2.22
C VAL A 184 -7.09 -14.84 2.85
N ALA A 185 -7.75 -13.75 2.40
CA ALA A 185 -9.07 -13.35 2.90
C ALA A 185 -10.12 -14.45 2.68
N MET A 186 -10.16 -15.03 1.49
CA MET A 186 -11.10 -16.10 1.15
C MET A 186 -10.77 -17.41 1.86
N GLY A 187 -9.49 -17.78 1.95
CA GLY A 187 -9.02 -18.95 2.69
C GLY A 187 -9.37 -18.85 4.17
N SER A 188 -9.14 -17.68 4.77
CA SER A 188 -9.47 -17.39 6.16
C SER A 188 -10.97 -17.55 6.41
N LYS A 189 -11.81 -17.04 5.50
CA LYS A 189 -13.26 -17.19 5.57
C LYS A 189 -13.68 -18.67 5.52
N ILE A 190 -13.18 -19.44 4.54
CA ILE A 190 -13.51 -20.87 4.37
C ILE A 190 -13.11 -21.70 5.60
N ILE A 191 -11.92 -21.43 6.17
CA ILE A 191 -11.44 -22.13 7.37
C ILE A 191 -12.34 -21.78 8.57
N THR A 192 -12.62 -20.48 8.75
CA THR A 192 -13.42 -19.97 9.87
C THR A 192 -14.86 -20.46 9.83
N GLU A 193 -15.50 -20.51 8.65
CA GLU A 193 -16.87 -21.05 8.49
C GLU A 193 -17.01 -22.47 9.02
N ARG A 194 -15.94 -23.27 8.99
CA ARG A 194 -15.95 -24.67 9.43
C ARG A 194 -15.54 -24.87 10.87
N LEU A 195 -14.58 -24.07 11.36
CA LEU A 195 -13.93 -24.31 12.65
C LEU A 195 -14.33 -23.30 13.73
N TYR A 196 -14.56 -22.04 13.36
CA TYR A 196 -14.77 -20.92 14.28
C TYR A 196 -15.86 -19.95 13.77
N PRO A 197 -17.13 -20.39 13.61
CA PRO A 197 -18.17 -19.58 12.97
C PRO A 197 -18.40 -18.20 13.61
N GLU A 198 -18.07 -18.04 14.89
CA GLU A 198 -18.12 -16.78 15.64
C GLU A 198 -17.09 -15.74 15.18
N LEU A 199 -15.99 -16.16 14.54
CA LEU A 199 -14.94 -15.29 14.01
C LEU A 199 -15.15 -14.92 12.53
N LEU A 200 -16.21 -15.43 11.91
CA LEU A 200 -16.46 -15.26 10.47
C LEU A 200 -16.48 -13.79 10.05
N ASP A 201 -16.99 -12.93 10.92
CA ASP A 201 -17.22 -11.50 10.67
C ASP A 201 -15.92 -10.71 10.55
N VAL A 202 -14.84 -11.22 11.12
CA VAL A 202 -13.53 -10.57 11.16
C VAL A 202 -12.50 -11.24 10.26
N ALA A 203 -12.71 -12.52 9.91
CA ALA A 203 -11.73 -13.34 9.19
C ALA A 203 -11.38 -12.80 7.80
N PHE A 204 -12.37 -12.39 7.01
CA PHE A 204 -12.12 -11.85 5.67
C PHE A 204 -11.29 -10.57 5.71
N VAL A 205 -11.66 -9.63 6.59
CA VAL A 205 -10.97 -8.34 6.72
C VAL A 205 -9.54 -8.55 7.24
N ALA A 206 -9.37 -9.45 8.21
CA ALA A 206 -8.06 -9.79 8.75
C ALA A 206 -7.15 -10.38 7.66
N GLY A 207 -7.65 -11.32 6.85
CA GLY A 207 -6.89 -11.89 5.73
C GLY A 207 -6.61 -10.88 4.62
N LEU A 208 -7.51 -9.93 4.37
CA LEU A 208 -7.31 -8.90 3.35
C LEU A 208 -6.25 -7.86 3.76
N LEU A 209 -6.08 -7.61 5.06
CA LEU A 209 -5.19 -6.57 5.57
C LEU A 209 -3.87 -7.10 6.15
N HIS A 210 -3.68 -8.42 6.25
CA HIS A 210 -2.56 -9.04 6.96
C HIS A 210 -1.19 -8.52 6.50
N ASP A 211 -1.03 -8.30 5.19
CA ASP A 211 0.20 -7.86 4.55
C ASP A 211 0.24 -6.36 4.22
N ALA A 212 -0.77 -5.58 4.65
CA ALA A 212 -0.88 -4.16 4.28
C ALA A 212 0.31 -3.31 4.76
N GLY A 213 1.09 -3.80 5.73
CA GLY A 213 2.32 -3.16 6.20
C GLY A 213 3.40 -3.04 5.12
N LYS A 214 3.40 -3.91 4.11
CA LYS A 214 4.31 -3.84 2.95
C LYS A 214 4.15 -2.54 2.18
N LEU A 215 2.94 -1.95 2.17
CA LEU A 215 2.69 -0.64 1.55
C LEU A 215 3.54 0.49 2.17
N MET A 216 3.73 0.45 3.50
CA MET A 216 4.52 1.44 4.24
C MET A 216 6.02 1.12 4.22
N LEU A 217 6.35 -0.16 4.11
CA LEU A 217 7.73 -0.65 4.08
C LEU A 217 8.36 -0.55 2.69
N ASP A 218 7.58 -0.43 1.62
CA ASP A 218 8.11 -0.42 0.25
C ASP A 218 9.17 0.68 0.03
N ALA A 219 8.91 1.90 0.53
CA ALA A 219 9.88 2.98 0.42
C ALA A 219 11.16 2.73 1.23
N PRO A 220 11.11 2.35 2.53
CA PRO A 220 12.30 1.90 3.27
C PRO A 220 13.06 0.73 2.62
N VAL A 221 12.36 -0.24 2.04
CA VAL A 221 12.96 -1.35 1.30
C VAL A 221 13.67 -0.85 0.06
N LEU A 222 13.04 0.04 -0.72
CA LEU A 222 13.63 0.66 -1.89
C LEU A 222 14.86 1.52 -1.55
N GLU A 223 14.84 2.23 -0.41
CA GLU A 223 16.00 2.99 0.10
C GLU A 223 17.21 2.08 0.40
N ARG A 224 16.98 0.81 0.76
CA ARG A 224 18.03 -0.19 1.08
C ARG A 224 18.00 -1.36 0.10
N LYS A 225 17.66 -1.09 -1.16
CA LYS A 225 17.39 -2.11 -2.17
C LYS A 225 18.54 -3.10 -2.35
N ASP A 226 19.78 -2.60 -2.44
CA ASP A 226 20.97 -3.45 -2.64
C ASP A 226 21.16 -4.46 -1.48
N GLU A 227 20.93 -4.04 -0.24
CA GLU A 227 21.04 -4.90 0.94
C GLU A 227 19.89 -5.90 1.01
N PHE A 228 18.67 -5.45 0.70
CA PHE A 228 17.49 -6.30 0.67
C PHE A 228 17.61 -7.38 -0.42
N ASP A 229 18.02 -7.02 -1.64
CA ASP A 229 18.22 -7.96 -2.74
C ASP A 229 19.37 -8.93 -2.46
N ALA A 230 20.46 -8.45 -1.84
CA ALA A 230 21.56 -9.32 -1.42
C ALA A 230 21.11 -10.33 -0.34
N PHE A 231 20.27 -9.92 0.61
CA PHE A 231 19.71 -10.83 1.60
C PHE A 231 18.77 -11.87 0.95
N MET A 232 17.89 -11.41 0.04
CA MET A 232 16.93 -12.27 -0.66
C MET A 232 17.58 -13.28 -1.62
N ALA A 233 18.85 -13.09 -1.99
CA ALA A 233 19.60 -14.06 -2.79
C ALA A 233 20.06 -15.30 -1.99
N ASN A 234 19.94 -15.28 -0.66
CA ASN A 234 20.28 -16.44 0.18
C ASN A 234 19.18 -17.51 0.12
N ASP A 235 19.59 -18.78 0.23
CA ASP A 235 18.64 -19.90 0.23
C ASP A 235 17.71 -19.84 1.46
N GLY A 236 16.41 -20.04 1.23
CA GLY A 236 15.37 -19.95 2.26
C GLY A 236 15.05 -18.54 2.77
N ALA A 237 15.61 -17.47 2.18
CA ALA A 237 15.28 -16.10 2.55
C ALA A 237 13.81 -15.76 2.23
N THR A 238 13.14 -15.12 3.18
CA THR A 238 11.78 -14.60 3.03
C THR A 238 11.76 -13.09 3.29
N PHE A 239 10.73 -12.39 2.79
CA PHE A 239 10.51 -10.97 3.12
C PHE A 239 10.48 -10.74 4.63
N LEU A 240 9.80 -11.62 5.38
CA LEU A 240 9.76 -11.56 6.84
C LEU A 240 11.17 -11.55 7.47
N SER A 241 12.02 -12.49 7.05
CA SER A 241 13.39 -12.60 7.57
C SER A 241 14.26 -11.41 7.17
N ALA A 242 14.13 -10.93 5.93
CA ALA A 242 14.87 -9.77 5.43
C ALA A 242 14.48 -8.49 6.19
N GLU A 243 13.18 -8.26 6.39
CA GLU A 243 12.69 -7.11 7.15
C GLU A 243 13.18 -7.13 8.59
N THR A 244 13.10 -8.30 9.24
CA THR A 244 13.54 -8.46 10.63
C THR A 244 15.04 -8.19 10.77
N GLU A 245 15.87 -8.73 9.88
CA GLU A 245 17.32 -8.53 9.92
C GLU A 245 17.72 -7.08 9.61
N ILE A 246 17.15 -6.52 8.55
CA ILE A 246 17.55 -5.22 8.01
C ILE A 246 16.96 -4.08 8.86
N PHE A 247 15.70 -4.19 9.27
CA PHE A 247 14.98 -3.10 9.95
C PHE A 247 14.73 -3.34 11.44
N GLY A 248 14.81 -4.59 11.93
CA GLY A 248 14.53 -4.93 13.33
C GLY A 248 13.04 -5.08 13.66
N PHE A 249 12.18 -5.12 12.64
CA PHE A 249 10.73 -5.36 12.72
C PHE A 249 10.23 -5.81 11.35
N ASP A 250 8.99 -6.28 11.27
CA ASP A 250 8.40 -6.85 10.06
C ASP A 250 7.12 -6.12 9.61
N HIS A 251 6.63 -6.47 8.43
CA HIS A 251 5.39 -5.92 7.86
C HIS A 251 4.16 -6.20 8.74
N SER A 252 4.11 -7.30 9.49
CA SER A 252 2.99 -7.62 10.37
C SER A 252 2.89 -6.62 11.54
N GLU A 253 4.03 -6.16 12.06
CA GLU A 253 4.10 -5.11 13.08
C GLU A 253 3.55 -3.78 12.55
N ILE A 254 4.00 -3.41 11.35
CA ILE A 254 3.58 -2.18 10.68
C ILE A 254 2.10 -2.24 10.32
N ALA A 255 1.60 -3.37 9.81
CA ALA A 255 0.20 -3.59 9.49
C ALA A 255 -0.69 -3.48 10.73
N ALA A 256 -0.30 -4.08 11.85
CA ALA A 256 -1.04 -3.99 13.10
C ALA A 256 -1.10 -2.54 13.62
N GLU A 257 0.02 -1.81 13.57
CA GLU A 257 0.05 -0.41 13.99
C GLU A 257 -0.78 0.49 13.04
N MET A 258 -0.79 0.21 11.74
CA MET A 258 -1.70 0.86 10.78
C MET A 258 -3.16 0.61 11.14
N CYS A 259 -3.52 -0.65 11.42
CA CYS A 259 -4.87 -1.04 11.80
C CYS A 259 -5.36 -0.29 13.05
N LYS A 260 -4.52 -0.14 14.08
CA LYS A 260 -4.83 0.66 15.26
C LYS A 260 -5.13 2.12 14.91
N ARG A 261 -4.32 2.75 14.05
CA ARG A 261 -4.54 4.14 13.62
C ARG A 261 -5.81 4.30 12.79
N TRP A 262 -6.17 3.27 12.01
CA TRP A 262 -7.44 3.20 11.28
C TRP A 262 -8.63 2.82 12.17
N LYS A 263 -8.41 2.56 13.46
CA LYS A 263 -9.44 2.11 14.42
C LYS A 263 -10.11 0.80 14.01
N ILE A 264 -9.33 -0.10 13.39
CA ILE A 264 -9.76 -1.46 13.09
C ILE A 264 -9.84 -2.25 14.42
N PRO A 265 -10.85 -3.11 14.61
CA PRO A 265 -11.02 -3.90 15.83
C PRO A 265 -9.76 -4.65 16.29
N ASP A 266 -9.59 -4.77 17.61
CA ASP A 266 -8.41 -5.40 18.23
C ASP A 266 -8.25 -6.88 17.84
N ALA A 267 -9.36 -7.61 17.66
CA ALA A 267 -9.32 -9.01 17.22
C ALA A 267 -8.59 -9.16 15.87
N ILE A 268 -8.92 -8.29 14.90
CA ILE A 268 -8.27 -8.24 13.59
C ILE A 268 -6.81 -7.83 13.74
N THR A 269 -6.55 -6.75 14.50
CA THR A 269 -5.21 -6.22 14.71
C THR A 269 -4.27 -7.25 15.36
N LYS A 270 -4.75 -7.98 16.36
CA LYS A 270 -4.01 -9.05 17.06
C LYS A 270 -3.67 -10.20 16.12
N ALA A 271 -4.64 -10.63 15.30
CA ALA A 271 -4.42 -11.68 14.31
C ALA A 271 -3.39 -11.27 13.26
N ILE A 272 -3.52 -10.06 12.71
CA ILE A 272 -2.56 -9.49 11.77
C ILE A 272 -1.15 -9.41 12.38
N ARG A 273 -1.01 -9.02 13.65
CA ARG A 273 0.32 -8.97 14.29
C ARG A 273 0.99 -10.34 14.38
N ASN A 274 0.22 -11.42 14.52
CA ASN A 274 0.75 -12.73 14.86
C ASN A 274 0.64 -13.76 13.73
N HIS A 275 0.20 -13.38 12.52
CA HIS A 275 -0.05 -14.35 11.44
C HIS A 275 1.19 -15.15 11.01
N HIS A 276 2.42 -14.61 11.13
CA HIS A 276 3.66 -15.39 10.89
C HIS A 276 4.05 -16.31 12.05
N TYR A 277 3.64 -15.97 13.27
CA TYR A 277 3.99 -16.68 14.50
C TYR A 277 2.76 -16.82 15.40
N PRO A 278 1.75 -17.60 15.01
CA PRO A 278 0.47 -17.67 15.74
C PRO A 278 0.65 -18.21 17.17
N SER A 279 1.73 -18.93 17.47
CA SER A 279 2.09 -19.35 18.84
C SER A 279 2.36 -18.20 19.81
N ARG A 280 2.61 -16.97 19.32
CA ARG A 280 2.78 -15.75 20.13
C ARG A 280 1.48 -15.01 20.42
N SER A 281 0.35 -15.55 19.97
CA SER A 281 -0.95 -14.88 20.05
C SER A 281 -1.76 -15.19 21.32
N ASP A 282 -1.18 -15.90 22.28
CA ASP A 282 -1.87 -16.39 23.48
C ASP A 282 -3.11 -17.26 23.13
N GLY A 283 -3.01 -18.08 22.09
CA GLY A 283 -4.06 -19.01 21.67
C GLY A 283 -5.17 -18.41 20.81
N ASP A 284 -4.96 -17.23 20.22
CA ASP A 284 -5.94 -16.56 19.36
C ASP A 284 -6.21 -17.35 18.07
N GLU A 285 -7.41 -17.90 17.94
CA GLU A 285 -7.78 -18.79 16.84
C GLU A 285 -7.68 -18.10 15.48
N LEU A 286 -8.03 -16.80 15.41
CA LEU A 286 -7.95 -16.03 14.17
C LEU A 286 -6.50 -15.91 13.67
N SER A 287 -5.52 -15.75 14.57
CA SER A 287 -4.09 -15.76 14.23
C SER A 287 -3.67 -17.06 13.54
N TYR A 288 -4.14 -18.21 14.05
CA TYR A 288 -3.87 -19.51 13.43
C TYR A 288 -4.58 -19.68 12.09
N VAL A 289 -5.82 -19.20 11.98
CA VAL A 289 -6.53 -19.19 10.70
C VAL A 289 -5.77 -18.40 9.65
N LEU A 290 -5.33 -17.18 9.98
CA LEU A 290 -4.56 -16.34 9.04
C LEU A 290 -3.26 -17.03 8.65
N HIS A 291 -2.54 -17.61 9.61
CA HIS A 291 -1.29 -18.33 9.33
C HIS A 291 -1.48 -19.45 8.30
N VAL A 292 -2.52 -20.27 8.48
CA VAL A 292 -2.80 -21.38 7.55
C VAL A 292 -3.27 -20.85 6.20
N ALA A 293 -4.11 -19.82 6.18
CA ALA A 293 -4.59 -19.23 4.93
C ALA A 293 -3.46 -18.56 4.13
N ASP A 294 -2.54 -17.88 4.81
CA ASP A 294 -1.35 -17.24 4.24
C ASP A 294 -0.37 -18.28 3.66
N TYR A 295 -0.11 -19.35 4.40
CA TYR A 295 0.77 -20.43 3.92
C TYR A 295 0.25 -21.15 2.66
N VAL A 296 -1.08 -21.21 2.48
CA VAL A 296 -1.72 -21.91 1.35
C VAL A 296 -1.83 -21.01 0.10
N ALA A 297 -1.89 -19.69 0.28
CA ALA A 297 -2.08 -18.70 -0.79
C ALA A 297 -0.82 -18.54 -1.65
#